data_AF-A0A2I0TEY9-F1
#
_entry.id   AF-A0A2I0TEY9-F1
#
_cell.length_a   1.000
_cell.length_b   1.000
_cell.length_c   1.000
_cell.angle_alpha   90.00
_cell.angle_beta   90.00
_cell.angle_gamma   90.00
#
_symmetry.space_group_name_H-M   'P 1'
#
loop_
_entity.id
_entity.type
_entity.pdbx_description
1 polymer ?
#
loop_
_entity_poly.entity_id
_entity_poly.type
_entity_poly.pdbx_seq_one_letter_code
_entity_poly.pdbx_strand_id
1 'polypeptide(L)'
;MYLVMDYYVGGDLLTLLSKFEDKLPEDMARFYIGEMVLAIHSIHELHYVHRFSESPGSGEVDFILALDQVKAIRDIKPDNVLLDMNGHIRLADFGSCLKMSEDGTVQSSVAVGTPDYISPEILQAMEDGMGKYGPECDWWSLGVCMYEMLYGETPFYAESLVETYGKIMNHEEVVPPSSHTGFSGLHLPFVGFTYTTDSSLSDRGTLKSAMQSDTVTKDTDVQRDLKNTSQIEGYEKKIRKLEQEKQDLNRKLQESTQTMQNLQGPVCVTVNTSRDKEIKKLNEEIERLKNKLTDISKLEGQLADAVAFRQEHEDSIHKLKGLEKQCRVLRQEKEDLHKQLVEASERLKMQSKELRDAHQQRKLAVQEFSELSERMGDLRSQKQKLSRQLRDKEEEVEMSMQKIDAMRQDIRKSEKIRKELEARLEEVVAEASKERKLREHSETFSKQLENELEALKQAACRVSDEKDARGYLQALASKMTEELESLRSSSLGSRTLESEAKNRELLEEMEALKKKLEEKYRTDSGLKLPDFQDSIFEYFNTSPLARDLTFRVNLKRLAK
;
A
#
# COMPACT_ATOMS: atom_id res chain seq x y z
N MET A 1 10.60 -24.52 -8.67
CA MET A 1 10.22 -25.06 -7.35
C MET A 1 8.71 -25.03 -7.29
N TYR A 2 8.06 -26.09 -6.81
CA TYR A 2 6.61 -26.12 -6.64
C TYR A 2 6.33 -26.30 -5.14
N LEU A 3 5.50 -25.42 -4.57
CA LEU A 3 5.04 -25.49 -3.18
C LEU A 3 3.56 -25.85 -3.24
N VAL A 4 3.19 -27.02 -2.73
CA VAL A 4 1.79 -27.45 -2.62
C VAL A 4 1.30 -27.00 -1.25
N MET A 5 0.25 -26.17 -1.23
CA MET A 5 -0.32 -25.56 -0.03
C MET A 5 -1.83 -25.75 -0.04
N ASP A 6 -2.46 -25.66 1.13
CA ASP A 6 -3.91 -25.64 1.23
C ASP A 6 -4.51 -24.48 0.44
N TYR A 7 -5.68 -24.72 -0.16
CA TYR A 7 -6.40 -23.70 -0.93
C TYR A 7 -7.33 -22.90 -0.03
N TYR A 8 -7.05 -21.61 0.12
CA TYR A 8 -7.84 -20.67 0.90
C TYR A 8 -8.96 -20.05 0.04
N VAL A 9 -10.14 -20.67 0.13
CA VAL A 9 -11.32 -20.34 -0.69
C VAL A 9 -11.87 -18.93 -0.44
N GLY A 10 -11.57 -18.32 0.70
CA GLY A 10 -12.07 -16.99 1.09
C GLY A 10 -11.41 -15.84 0.33
N GLY A 11 -10.30 -16.11 -0.37
CA GLY A 11 -9.48 -15.09 -1.03
C GLY A 11 -8.57 -14.36 -0.04
N ASP A 12 -8.11 -13.17 -0.42
CA ASP A 12 -7.27 -12.31 0.42
C ASP A 12 -8.09 -11.19 1.11
N LEU A 13 -7.48 -10.57 2.11
CA LEU A 13 -8.08 -9.48 2.87
C LEU A 13 -8.29 -8.22 2.02
N LEU A 14 -7.46 -8.00 0.99
CA LEU A 14 -7.65 -6.92 0.02
C LEU A 14 -8.98 -7.07 -0.74
N THR A 15 -9.29 -8.29 -1.18
CA THR A 15 -10.56 -8.64 -1.82
C THR A 15 -11.72 -8.47 -0.86
N LEU A 16 -11.52 -8.73 0.44
CA LEU A 16 -12.53 -8.46 1.45
C LEU A 16 -12.76 -6.94 1.60
N LEU A 17 -11.71 -6.13 1.68
CA LEU A 17 -11.80 -4.67 1.76
C LEU A 17 -12.62 -4.10 0.60
N SER A 18 -12.31 -4.52 -0.62
CA SER A 18 -13.03 -4.07 -1.82
C SER A 18 -14.53 -4.38 -1.78
N LYS A 19 -14.95 -5.47 -1.11
CA LYS A 19 -16.39 -5.81 -0.95
C LYS A 19 -17.12 -4.89 0.02
N PHE A 20 -16.40 -4.18 0.89
CA PHE A 20 -16.94 -3.28 1.90
C PHE A 20 -16.64 -1.80 1.57
N GLU A 21 -16.60 -1.44 0.29
CA GLU A 21 -16.29 -0.06 -0.16
C GLU A 21 -14.95 0.44 0.42
N ASP A 22 -13.97 -0.47 0.46
CA ASP A 22 -12.62 -0.26 0.97
C ASP A 22 -12.55 0.06 2.48
N LYS A 23 -13.67 -0.02 3.22
CA LYS A 23 -13.71 0.29 4.66
C LYS A 23 -14.44 -0.79 5.46
N LEU A 24 -13.73 -1.41 6.39
CA LEU A 24 -14.32 -2.37 7.32
C LEU A 24 -14.94 -1.66 8.53
N PRO A 25 -16.11 -2.14 9.02
CA PRO A 25 -16.61 -1.76 10.33
C PRO A 25 -15.58 -2.04 11.43
N GLU A 26 -15.51 -1.17 12.45
CA GLU A 26 -14.49 -1.25 13.52
C GLU A 26 -14.46 -2.63 14.20
N ASP A 27 -15.63 -3.24 14.46
CA ASP A 27 -15.71 -4.56 15.07
C ASP A 27 -15.09 -5.67 14.22
N MET A 28 -15.23 -5.58 12.89
CA MET A 28 -14.59 -6.51 11.95
C MET A 28 -13.10 -6.25 11.84
N ALA A 29 -12.68 -4.99 11.75
CA ALA A 29 -11.27 -4.62 11.73
C ALA A 29 -10.57 -5.13 13.01
N ARG A 30 -11.19 -4.95 14.20
CA ARG A 30 -10.68 -5.44 15.48
C ARG A 30 -10.47 -6.96 15.49
N PHE A 31 -11.41 -7.71 14.91
CA PHE A 31 -11.30 -9.16 14.77
C PHE A 31 -10.08 -9.54 13.92
N TYR A 32 -9.97 -9.01 12.70
CA TYR A 32 -8.88 -9.35 11.79
C TYR A 32 -7.51 -8.88 12.28
N ILE A 33 -7.44 -7.67 12.86
CA ILE A 33 -6.21 -7.17 13.49
C ILE A 33 -5.79 -8.09 14.63
N GLY A 34 -6.73 -8.53 15.47
CA GLY A 34 -6.45 -9.46 16.56
C GLY A 34 -5.83 -10.77 16.05
N GLU A 35 -6.38 -11.36 14.99
CA GLU A 35 -5.80 -12.57 14.40
C GLU A 35 -4.46 -12.31 13.71
N MET A 36 -4.30 -11.18 13.02
CA MET A 36 -3.03 -10.78 12.41
C MET A 36 -1.93 -10.61 13.47
N VAL A 37 -2.24 -10.01 14.63
CA VAL A 37 -1.30 -9.91 15.76
C VAL A 37 -0.84 -11.29 16.20
N LEU A 38 -1.77 -12.23 16.39
CA LEU A 38 -1.43 -13.60 16.79
C LEU A 38 -0.60 -14.32 15.72
N ALA A 39 -0.93 -14.14 14.45
CA ALA A 39 -0.21 -14.75 13.34
C ALA A 39 1.23 -14.19 13.21
N ILE A 40 1.40 -12.87 13.25
CA ILE A 40 2.71 -12.20 13.23
C ILE A 40 3.53 -12.63 14.45
N HIS A 41 2.93 -12.56 15.64
CA HIS A 41 3.60 -12.97 16.88
C HIS A 41 4.04 -14.44 16.82
N SER A 42 3.23 -15.34 16.29
CA SER A 42 3.61 -16.76 16.13
C SER A 42 4.86 -16.93 15.27
N ILE A 43 5.06 -16.09 14.26
CA ILE A 43 6.26 -16.10 13.39
C ILE A 43 7.47 -15.48 14.11
N HIS A 44 7.22 -14.45 14.93
CA HIS A 44 8.22 -13.86 15.83
C HIS A 44 8.57 -14.74 17.04
N GLU A 45 7.78 -15.76 17.36
CA GLU A 45 8.09 -16.75 18.41
C GLU A 45 8.62 -18.07 17.86
N LEU A 46 8.56 -18.25 16.53
CA LEU A 46 8.77 -19.54 15.90
C LEU A 46 10.22 -20.03 16.04
N HIS A 47 10.43 -20.82 17.10
CA HIS A 47 11.52 -21.77 17.31
C HIS A 47 11.03 -23.18 16.90
N TYR A 48 11.22 -23.59 15.64
CA TYR A 48 10.76 -24.92 15.20
C TYR A 48 11.60 -26.06 15.85
N VAL A 49 11.04 -26.66 16.89
CA VAL A 49 11.24 -28.07 17.26
C VAL A 49 9.87 -28.75 17.25
N HIS A 50 9.49 -29.37 16.13
CA HIS A 50 8.40 -30.35 16.12
C HIS A 50 8.93 -31.64 16.76
N ARG A 51 8.99 -31.70 18.10
CA ARG A 51 9.28 -32.96 18.79
C ARG A 51 8.03 -33.84 18.71
N PHE A 52 8.09 -34.78 17.78
CA PHE A 52 7.30 -36.02 17.73
C PHE A 52 6.99 -36.54 19.14
N SER A 53 5.72 -36.55 19.52
CA SER A 53 5.17 -37.57 20.41
C SER A 53 4.57 -38.63 19.49
N GLU A 54 5.34 -39.67 19.19
CA GLU A 54 4.88 -40.83 18.42
C GLU A 54 3.59 -41.40 19.04
N SER A 55 2.46 -41.24 18.35
CA SER A 55 1.43 -42.28 18.32
C SER A 55 1.68 -43.13 17.08
N PRO A 56 1.95 -44.44 17.21
CA PRO A 56 2.26 -45.29 16.08
C PRO A 56 0.95 -45.65 15.37
N GLY A 57 0.63 -45.03 14.22
CA GLY A 57 -0.60 -45.40 13.52
C GLY A 57 -0.95 -44.80 12.17
N SER A 58 -0.37 -43.68 11.74
CA SER A 58 -0.75 -43.08 10.44
C SER A 58 0.47 -42.52 9.72
N GLY A 59 0.78 -43.13 8.58
CA GLY A 59 1.91 -42.76 7.73
C GLY A 59 1.66 -41.51 6.91
N GLU A 60 1.69 -40.35 7.56
CA GLU A 60 1.89 -39.05 6.90
C GLU A 60 3.23 -38.50 7.35
N VAL A 61 4.11 -38.25 6.37
CA VAL A 61 5.44 -37.69 6.59
C VAL A 61 5.31 -36.18 6.37
N ASP A 62 5.04 -35.43 7.43
CA ASP A 62 5.07 -33.97 7.38
C ASP A 62 6.52 -33.48 7.33
N PHE A 63 6.91 -32.98 6.16
CA PHE A 63 8.17 -32.26 5.96
C PHE A 63 7.98 -30.81 6.41
N ILE A 64 8.14 -30.52 7.71
CA ILE A 64 8.27 -29.14 8.20
C ILE A 64 9.67 -28.94 8.76
N LEU A 65 10.39 -28.04 8.09
CA LEU A 65 11.78 -27.70 8.30
C LEU A 65 12.03 -27.20 9.74
N ALA A 66 13.02 -27.81 10.40
CA ALA A 66 13.61 -27.29 11.62
C ALA A 66 14.22 -25.90 11.36
N LEU A 67 13.58 -24.86 11.90
CA LEU A 67 14.06 -23.49 11.91
C LEU A 67 14.04 -23.02 13.37
N ASP A 68 15.14 -23.26 14.07
CA ASP A 68 15.32 -22.91 15.49
C ASP A 68 15.45 -21.38 15.74
N GLN A 69 14.99 -20.54 14.80
CA GLN A 69 15.31 -19.11 14.83
C GLN A 69 14.17 -18.26 14.27
N VAL A 70 13.94 -17.19 15.01
CA VAL A 70 12.95 -16.16 14.74
C VAL A 70 13.17 -15.50 13.39
N LYS A 71 12.07 -15.10 12.72
CA LYS A 71 12.09 -14.44 11.42
C LYS A 71 11.38 -13.10 11.43
N ALA A 72 11.89 -12.14 10.66
CA ALA A 72 11.15 -10.93 10.27
C ALA A 72 10.42 -11.18 8.93
N ILE A 73 9.17 -10.73 8.80
CA ILE A 73 8.30 -11.06 7.66
C ILE A 73 8.51 -10.08 6.49
N ARG A 74 8.63 -8.79 6.80
CA ARG A 74 8.98 -7.67 5.89
C ARG A 74 8.02 -7.36 4.74
N ASP A 75 6.89 -8.05 4.62
CA ASP A 75 5.87 -7.80 3.59
C ASP A 75 4.46 -8.10 4.11
N ILE A 76 4.13 -7.57 5.30
CA ILE A 76 2.77 -7.62 5.84
C ILE A 76 1.90 -6.60 5.09
N LYS A 77 0.85 -7.11 4.43
CA LYS A 77 -0.14 -6.35 3.66
C LYS A 77 -1.42 -7.17 3.47
N PRO A 78 -2.57 -6.57 3.15
CA PRO A 78 -3.83 -7.30 2.97
C PRO A 78 -3.76 -8.40 1.89
N ASP A 79 -2.97 -8.24 0.83
CA ASP A 79 -2.77 -9.26 -0.21
C ASP A 79 -2.21 -10.59 0.35
N ASN A 80 -1.39 -10.50 1.40
CA ASN A 80 -0.71 -11.64 2.01
C ASN A 80 -1.50 -12.23 3.20
N VAL A 81 -2.72 -11.75 3.44
CA VAL A 81 -3.62 -12.24 4.48
C VAL A 81 -4.76 -12.99 3.81
N LEU A 82 -4.71 -14.33 3.83
CA LEU A 82 -5.71 -15.19 3.19
C LEU A 82 -6.81 -15.59 4.17
N LEU A 83 -8.02 -15.83 3.65
CA LEU A 83 -9.18 -16.26 4.42
C LEU A 83 -9.53 -17.72 4.14
N ASP A 84 -9.71 -18.49 5.20
CA ASP A 84 -10.20 -19.87 5.11
C ASP A 84 -11.73 -19.96 4.89
N MET A 85 -12.26 -21.18 4.81
CA MET A 85 -13.69 -21.42 4.58
C MET A 85 -14.59 -20.94 5.72
N ASN A 86 -14.03 -20.71 6.91
CA ASN A 86 -14.74 -20.23 8.09
C ASN A 86 -14.60 -18.70 8.26
N GLY A 87 -13.77 -18.05 7.43
CA GLY A 87 -13.51 -16.61 7.49
C GLY A 87 -12.38 -16.21 8.44
N HIS A 88 -11.60 -17.16 8.96
CA HIS A 88 -10.40 -16.89 9.75
C HIS A 88 -9.20 -16.64 8.84
N ILE A 89 -8.25 -15.82 9.31
CA ILE A 89 -7.09 -15.44 8.51
C ILE A 89 -5.93 -16.42 8.66
N ARG A 90 -5.10 -16.45 7.61
CA ARG A 90 -3.74 -17.02 7.63
C ARG A 90 -2.80 -16.17 6.81
N LEU A 91 -1.58 -16.02 7.31
CA LEU A 91 -0.52 -15.34 6.56
C LEU A 91 0.01 -16.24 5.44
N ALA A 92 0.25 -15.63 4.29
CA ALA A 92 0.80 -16.25 3.11
C ALA A 92 2.02 -15.44 2.59
N ASP A 93 2.68 -15.99 1.58
CA ASP A 93 3.85 -15.41 0.93
C ASP A 93 5.02 -15.02 1.88
N PHE A 94 5.69 -16.05 2.39
CA PHE A 94 6.91 -15.88 3.20
C PHE A 94 8.18 -15.65 2.36
N GLY A 95 8.05 -15.22 1.10
CA GLY A 95 9.18 -15.03 0.18
C GLY A 95 10.15 -13.91 0.61
N SER A 96 9.67 -12.95 1.39
CA SER A 96 10.45 -11.81 1.90
C SER A 96 11.03 -12.05 3.29
N CYS A 97 10.69 -13.17 3.94
CA CYS A 97 11.08 -13.46 5.31
C CYS A 97 12.59 -13.66 5.44
N LEU A 98 13.19 -13.04 6.45
CA LEU A 98 14.60 -13.22 6.77
C LEU A 98 14.77 -13.78 8.18
N LYS A 99 15.75 -14.67 8.30
CA LYS A 99 16.18 -15.25 9.57
C LYS A 99 16.88 -14.16 10.39
N MET A 100 16.48 -14.00 11.64
CA MET A 100 17.13 -13.06 12.55
C MET A 100 18.45 -13.63 13.07
N SER A 101 19.40 -12.73 13.32
CA SER A 101 20.68 -13.04 13.95
C SER A 101 20.49 -13.20 15.46
N GLU A 102 21.51 -13.69 16.17
CA GLU A 102 21.47 -13.87 17.63
C GLU A 102 21.21 -12.57 18.41
N ASP A 103 21.44 -11.42 17.78
CA ASP A 103 21.15 -10.09 18.33
C ASP A 103 19.68 -9.65 18.16
N GLY A 104 18.83 -10.50 17.57
CA GLY A 104 17.42 -10.20 17.31
C GLY A 104 17.18 -9.28 16.11
N THR A 105 18.20 -9.06 15.27
CA THR A 105 18.11 -8.18 14.10
C THR A 105 18.34 -8.94 12.79
N VAL A 106 17.82 -8.38 11.70
CA VAL A 106 18.07 -8.79 10.32
C VAL A 106 18.99 -7.77 9.67
N GLN A 107 20.03 -8.25 9.00
CA GLN A 107 20.87 -7.40 8.16
C GLN A 107 20.48 -7.58 6.68
N SER A 108 19.90 -6.55 6.07
CA SER A 108 19.54 -6.57 4.65
C SER A 108 19.51 -5.18 4.06
N SER A 109 20.19 -5.00 2.94
CA SER A 109 20.22 -3.76 2.14
C SER A 109 19.26 -3.80 0.94
N VAL A 110 18.45 -4.85 0.81
CA VAL A 110 17.54 -5.02 -0.34
C VAL A 110 16.16 -4.50 0.03
N ALA A 111 15.67 -3.55 -0.78
CA ALA A 111 14.28 -3.13 -0.77
C ALA A 111 13.36 -4.29 -1.14
N VAL A 112 12.64 -4.81 -0.16
CA VAL A 112 11.49 -5.69 -0.37
C VAL A 112 10.32 -5.14 0.43
N GLY A 113 9.12 -5.46 -0.03
CA GLY A 113 7.89 -4.93 0.53
C GLY A 113 7.15 -4.05 -0.47
N THR A 114 5.86 -3.90 -0.23
CA THR A 114 5.01 -2.98 -0.99
C THR A 114 5.23 -1.56 -0.44
N PRO A 115 5.51 -0.55 -1.28
CA PRO A 115 5.96 0.79 -0.84
C PRO A 115 5.11 1.46 0.24
N ASP A 116 3.81 1.24 0.25
CA ASP A 116 2.89 1.86 1.20
C ASP A 116 2.96 1.28 2.62
N TYR A 117 3.51 0.07 2.79
CA TYR A 117 3.54 -0.68 4.05
C TYR A 117 4.93 -0.79 4.66
N ILE A 118 5.95 -0.31 3.94
CA ILE A 118 7.34 -0.40 4.37
C ILE A 118 7.61 0.54 5.54
N SER A 119 8.44 0.09 6.48
CA SER A 119 8.80 0.86 7.66
C SER A 119 9.99 1.80 7.40
N PRO A 120 10.09 2.93 8.13
CA PRO A 120 11.16 3.90 7.94
C PRO A 120 12.55 3.31 8.20
N GLU A 121 12.70 2.39 9.15
CA GLU A 121 13.97 1.72 9.45
C GLU A 121 14.41 0.77 8.32
N ILE A 122 13.47 0.15 7.58
CA ILE A 122 13.81 -0.62 6.38
C ILE A 122 14.28 0.33 5.26
N LEU A 123 13.66 1.51 5.11
CA LEU A 123 14.09 2.52 4.12
C LEU A 123 15.48 3.10 4.46
N GLN A 124 15.72 3.47 5.72
CA GLN A 124 17.02 3.95 6.20
C GLN A 124 18.12 2.90 6.03
N ALA A 125 17.80 1.63 6.28
CA ALA A 125 18.69 0.50 6.08
C ALA A 125 19.17 0.35 4.62
N MET A 126 18.39 0.84 3.64
CA MET A 126 18.79 0.88 2.24
C MET A 126 19.77 2.01 1.93
N GLU A 127 19.60 3.18 2.55
CA GLU A 127 20.42 4.38 2.28
C GLU A 127 21.84 4.23 2.87
N ASP A 128 21.94 3.75 4.12
CA ASP A 128 23.20 3.75 4.87
C ASP A 128 24.08 2.51 4.64
N GLY A 129 23.57 1.48 3.95
CA GLY A 129 24.29 0.23 3.67
C GLY A 129 24.65 -0.62 4.90
N MET A 130 24.38 -0.12 6.10
CA MET A 130 24.56 -0.78 7.40
C MET A 130 23.29 -1.51 7.87
N GLY A 131 22.29 -1.59 6.99
CA GLY A 131 20.89 -1.93 7.24
C GLY A 131 20.59 -3.09 8.17
N LYS A 132 20.47 -2.77 9.46
CA LYS A 132 19.98 -3.64 10.52
C LYS A 132 18.67 -3.11 11.07
N TYR A 133 17.68 -3.99 11.19
CA TYR A 133 16.38 -3.73 11.82
C TYR A 133 15.84 -5.02 12.42
N GLY A 134 14.94 -4.94 13.39
CA GLY A 134 14.34 -6.08 14.07
C GLY A 134 12.93 -6.39 13.59
N PRO A 135 12.17 -7.19 14.37
CA PRO A 135 10.81 -7.60 14.04
C PRO A 135 9.78 -6.46 14.19
N GLU A 136 10.16 -5.32 14.78
CA GLU A 136 9.33 -4.13 14.93
C GLU A 136 8.80 -3.57 13.60
N CYS A 137 9.51 -3.82 12.50
CA CYS A 137 9.08 -3.43 11.17
C CYS A 137 7.75 -4.07 10.74
N ASP A 138 7.45 -5.28 11.22
CA ASP A 138 6.19 -5.96 10.92
C ASP A 138 5.02 -5.30 11.66
N TRP A 139 5.26 -4.71 12.83
CA TRP A 139 4.24 -3.96 13.60
C TRP A 139 3.91 -2.62 12.96
N TRP A 140 4.88 -1.97 12.32
CA TRP A 140 4.63 -0.81 11.47
C TRP A 140 3.67 -1.16 10.34
N SER A 141 3.98 -2.22 9.58
CA SER A 141 3.14 -2.67 8.47
C SER A 141 1.73 -3.08 8.93
N LEU A 142 1.59 -3.69 10.11
CA LEU A 142 0.28 -3.95 10.72
C LEU A 142 -0.49 -2.66 11.01
N GLY A 143 0.18 -1.61 11.51
CA GLY A 143 -0.41 -0.29 11.73
C GLY A 143 -0.94 0.33 10.43
N VAL A 144 -0.18 0.20 9.34
CA VAL A 144 -0.63 0.62 8.00
C VAL A 144 -1.86 -0.18 7.56
N CYS A 145 -1.87 -1.50 7.73
CA CYS A 145 -3.03 -2.34 7.42
C CYS A 145 -4.27 -1.93 8.23
N MET A 146 -4.10 -1.67 9.53
CA MET A 146 -5.17 -1.18 10.40
C MET A 146 -5.74 0.16 9.91
N TYR A 147 -4.86 1.09 9.52
CA TYR A 147 -5.27 2.37 8.99
C TYR A 147 -6.08 2.19 7.71
N GLU A 148 -5.56 1.42 6.75
CA GLU A 148 -6.23 1.16 5.49
C GLU A 148 -7.58 0.46 5.69
N MET A 149 -7.67 -0.53 6.60
CA MET A 149 -8.94 -1.19 6.91
C MET A 149 -10.03 -0.23 7.40
N LEU A 150 -9.65 0.85 8.08
CA LEU A 150 -10.60 1.80 8.69
C LEU A 150 -10.88 3.01 7.80
N TYR A 151 -9.89 3.44 7.02
CA TYR A 151 -9.93 4.69 6.24
C TYR A 151 -9.99 4.46 4.71
N GLY A 152 -9.77 3.23 4.24
CA GLY A 152 -9.84 2.82 2.83
C GLY A 152 -8.72 3.34 1.94
N GLU A 153 -7.71 3.95 2.54
CA GLU A 153 -6.49 4.39 1.88
C GLU A 153 -5.32 4.19 2.83
N THR A 154 -4.10 4.03 2.30
CA THR A 154 -2.90 3.92 3.12
C THR A 154 -2.49 5.30 3.65
N PRO A 155 -1.95 5.40 4.89
CA PRO A 155 -1.66 6.67 5.55
C PRO A 155 -0.62 7.54 4.83
N PHE A 156 0.28 6.90 4.07
CA PHE A 156 1.38 7.58 3.39
C PHE A 156 1.26 7.57 1.87
N TYR A 157 0.07 7.23 1.34
CA TYR A 157 -0.17 7.19 -0.10
C TYR A 157 0.25 8.49 -0.80
N ALA A 158 0.95 8.37 -1.93
CA ALA A 158 1.27 9.49 -2.81
C ALA A 158 1.27 9.02 -4.28
N GLU A 159 1.21 9.98 -5.22
CA GLU A 159 1.21 9.65 -6.65
C GLU A 159 2.59 9.18 -7.17
N SER A 160 3.64 9.28 -6.36
CA SER A 160 4.99 8.82 -6.69
C SER A 160 5.67 8.12 -5.52
N LEU A 161 6.45 7.09 -5.82
CA LEU A 161 7.18 6.31 -4.80
C LEU A 161 8.11 7.19 -3.95
N VAL A 162 8.75 8.18 -4.56
CA VAL A 162 9.64 9.11 -3.86
C VAL A 162 8.88 9.96 -2.85
N GLU A 163 7.66 10.40 -3.19
CA GLU A 163 6.79 11.12 -2.25
C GLU A 163 6.25 10.20 -1.15
N THR A 164 5.86 8.97 -1.48
CA THR A 164 5.45 7.96 -0.47
C THR A 164 6.57 7.72 0.53
N TYR A 165 7.79 7.46 0.06
CA TYR A 165 8.96 7.30 0.93
C TYR A 165 9.28 8.57 1.71
N GLY A 166 9.16 9.76 1.09
CA GLY A 166 9.31 11.03 1.79
C GLY A 166 8.29 11.22 2.93
N LYS A 167 7.03 10.82 2.71
CA LYS A 167 5.97 10.83 3.74
C LYS A 167 6.24 9.83 4.86
N ILE A 168 6.72 8.62 4.53
CA ILE A 168 7.09 7.60 5.51
C ILE A 168 8.28 8.08 6.35
N MET A 169 9.30 8.67 5.74
CA MET A 169 10.47 9.18 6.46
C MET A 169 10.15 10.41 7.33
N ASN A 170 9.15 11.20 6.95
CA ASN A 170 8.65 12.35 7.70
C ASN A 170 7.32 12.04 8.42
N HIS A 171 7.12 10.79 8.85
CA HIS A 171 5.83 10.36 9.42
C HIS A 171 5.40 11.16 10.67
N GLU A 172 6.33 11.80 11.38
CA GLU A 172 6.04 12.67 12.54
C GLU A 172 5.26 13.95 12.18
N GLU A 173 5.40 14.42 10.94
CA GLU A 173 4.72 15.64 10.46
C GLU A 173 3.34 15.34 9.85
N VAL A 174 2.98 14.06 9.70
CA VAL A 174 1.70 13.64 9.10
C VAL A 174 0.58 13.83 10.13
N VAL A 175 -0.32 14.78 9.84
CA VAL A 175 -1.47 15.10 10.70
C VAL A 175 -2.39 13.88 10.77
N PRO A 176 -2.78 13.41 11.98
CA PRO A 176 -3.71 12.31 12.12
C PRO A 176 -5.07 12.65 11.47
N PRO A 177 -5.77 11.66 10.87
CA PRO A 177 -7.03 11.91 10.20
C PRO A 177 -8.06 12.54 11.16
N SER A 178 -8.88 13.45 10.62
CA SER A 178 -9.95 14.12 11.37
C SER A 178 -10.89 13.08 11.98
N SER A 179 -11.06 13.13 13.30
CA SER A 179 -11.88 12.20 14.09
C SER A 179 -13.26 11.99 13.48
N HIS A 180 -13.48 10.82 12.87
CA HIS A 180 -14.81 10.38 12.44
C HIS A 180 -15.64 9.94 13.65
N THR A 181 -16.95 10.21 13.60
CA THR A 181 -17.95 9.87 14.63
C THR A 181 -18.12 8.38 14.93
N GLY A 182 -17.37 7.49 14.25
CA GLY A 182 -17.31 6.06 14.52
C GLY A 182 -16.24 5.65 15.52
N PHE A 183 -15.34 6.55 15.93
CA PHE A 183 -14.19 6.21 16.76
C PHE A 183 -14.51 6.42 18.25
N SER A 184 -14.70 5.35 19.02
CA SER A 184 -14.56 5.46 20.47
C SER A 184 -13.06 5.63 20.76
N GLY A 185 -12.65 6.76 21.34
CA GLY A 185 -11.25 7.14 21.57
C GLY A 185 -10.42 6.21 22.49
N LEU A 186 -10.79 4.94 22.62
CA LEU A 186 -10.12 3.89 23.38
C LEU A 186 -9.01 3.17 22.57
N HIS A 187 -9.00 3.30 21.24
CA HIS A 187 -7.99 2.66 20.37
C HIS A 187 -7.01 3.63 19.68
N LEU A 188 -7.15 4.95 19.91
CA LEU A 188 -6.14 5.95 19.57
C LEU A 188 -4.75 5.66 20.18
N PRO A 189 -4.62 4.95 21.33
CA PRO A 189 -3.31 4.50 21.75
C PRO A 189 -2.65 3.63 20.67
N PHE A 190 -3.33 2.71 19.98
CA PHE A 190 -2.64 1.69 19.16
C PHE A 190 -2.11 2.16 17.80
N VAL A 191 -2.78 3.10 17.14
CA VAL A 191 -2.29 3.71 15.88
C VAL A 191 -1.13 4.70 16.15
N GLY A 192 -0.91 5.08 17.42
CA GLY A 192 0.23 5.89 17.89
C GLY A 192 1.11 5.25 18.99
N PHE A 193 0.91 3.97 19.36
CA PHE A 193 1.71 3.23 20.37
C PHE A 193 2.68 2.25 19.73
N THR A 194 2.43 1.81 18.49
CA THR A 194 3.49 1.14 17.71
C THR A 194 4.64 2.11 17.40
N TYR A 195 4.41 3.42 17.54
CA TYR A 195 5.45 4.43 17.49
C TYR A 195 5.35 5.43 18.66
N THR A 196 6.09 5.17 19.73
CA THR A 196 6.44 6.21 20.71
C THR A 196 7.83 5.94 21.30
N THR A 197 8.74 6.90 21.13
CA THR A 197 9.94 7.02 21.96
C THR A 197 9.51 7.25 23.42
N ASP A 198 10.08 6.48 24.34
CA ASP A 198 9.85 6.50 25.81
C ASP A 198 8.58 5.83 26.37
N SER A 199 8.10 4.73 25.78
CA SER A 199 7.16 3.81 26.44
C SER A 199 7.89 2.68 27.19
N SER A 200 7.37 2.26 28.35
CA SER A 200 7.95 1.19 29.18
C SER A 200 7.83 -0.23 28.59
N LEU A 201 7.32 -0.34 27.36
CA LEU A 201 7.31 -1.54 26.53
C LEU A 201 8.31 -1.47 25.35
N SER A 202 9.11 -0.39 25.23
CA SER A 202 10.24 -0.31 24.29
C SER A 202 11.60 -0.19 25.01
N ASP A 203 12.62 -0.79 24.39
CA ASP A 203 14.09 -0.71 24.48
C ASP A 203 14.87 -0.52 25.79
N ARG A 204 14.25 -0.41 26.97
CA ARG A 204 14.99 -0.52 28.26
C ARG A 204 14.35 -1.41 29.33
N GLY A 205 13.20 -2.02 29.06
CA GLY A 205 12.53 -2.94 29.99
C GLY A 205 12.87 -4.40 29.72
N THR A 206 13.85 -4.97 30.42
CA THR A 206 14.11 -6.41 30.32
C THR A 206 13.02 -7.19 31.06
N LEU A 207 12.17 -7.93 30.34
CA LEU A 207 11.23 -8.91 30.92
C LEU A 207 11.96 -10.18 31.42
N LYS A 208 13.12 -10.03 32.07
CA LYS A 208 13.91 -11.14 32.68
C LYS A 208 13.65 -11.33 34.18
N SER A 209 12.75 -10.56 34.79
CA SER A 209 12.50 -10.64 36.24
C SER A 209 11.25 -11.44 36.64
N ALA A 210 10.49 -11.98 35.67
CA ALA A 210 9.24 -12.70 35.97
C ALA A 210 9.32 -14.24 35.79
N MET A 211 10.48 -14.80 35.42
CA MET A 211 10.62 -16.25 35.17
C MET A 211 11.81 -16.91 35.90
N GLN A 212 12.31 -16.30 36.98
CA GLN A 212 13.27 -16.94 37.89
C GLN A 212 12.57 -17.48 39.14
N SER A 213 11.77 -18.51 38.92
CA SER A 213 11.45 -19.60 39.85
C SER A 213 10.96 -20.72 38.94
N ASP A 214 11.76 -21.72 38.58
CA ASP A 214 12.27 -22.71 39.49
C ASP A 214 13.54 -23.40 38.97
N THR A 215 14.39 -23.73 39.92
CA THR A 215 15.63 -24.47 39.81
C THR A 215 15.42 -25.97 39.52
N VAL A 216 16.49 -26.58 38.97
CA VAL A 216 16.91 -28.01 39.07
C VAL A 216 16.45 -28.95 37.93
N THR A 217 17.36 -29.31 37.01
CA THR A 217 18.02 -30.64 36.99
C THR A 217 19.16 -30.67 35.96
N LYS A 218 20.32 -31.13 36.42
CA LYS A 218 21.54 -31.43 35.65
C LYS A 218 21.52 -32.88 35.15
N ASP A 219 22.29 -33.11 34.09
CA ASP A 219 23.09 -34.31 33.80
C ASP A 219 22.37 -35.67 33.66
N THR A 220 22.04 -36.07 32.43
CA THR A 220 21.65 -37.47 32.10
C THR A 220 22.22 -38.04 30.79
N ASP A 221 23.30 -37.50 30.22
CA ASP A 221 23.85 -38.03 28.94
C ASP A 221 25.33 -38.44 28.95
N VAL A 222 25.99 -38.55 30.12
CA VAL A 222 27.37 -39.07 30.22
C VAL A 222 27.42 -40.51 30.78
N GLN A 223 26.28 -41.19 30.91
CA GLN A 223 26.17 -42.46 31.64
C GLN A 223 25.83 -43.69 30.79
N ARG A 224 26.09 -43.66 29.47
CA ARG A 224 25.93 -44.83 28.58
C ARG A 224 27.23 -45.47 28.08
N ASP A 225 28.37 -44.80 28.19
CA ASP A 225 29.66 -45.31 27.67
C ASP A 225 30.54 -46.05 28.70
N LEU A 226 30.14 -46.13 29.97
CA LEU A 226 30.93 -46.81 31.02
C LEU A 226 30.62 -48.31 31.22
N LYS A 227 29.67 -48.89 30.48
CA LYS A 227 29.22 -50.28 30.70
C LYS A 227 29.92 -51.34 29.84
N ASN A 228 30.66 -50.93 28.81
CA ASN A 228 31.38 -51.84 27.90
C ASN A 228 32.85 -52.08 28.29
N THR A 229 33.42 -51.26 29.18
CA THR A 229 34.84 -51.33 29.54
C THR A 229 35.14 -52.40 30.61
N SER A 230 34.19 -52.72 31.51
CA SER A 230 34.42 -53.70 32.58
C SER A 230 34.39 -55.18 32.15
N GLN A 231 33.84 -55.51 30.98
CA GLN A 231 33.85 -56.91 30.50
C GLN A 231 35.17 -57.28 29.82
N ILE A 232 35.84 -56.31 29.19
CA ILE A 232 37.11 -56.51 28.46
C ILE A 232 38.25 -56.81 29.45
N GLU A 233 38.33 -56.10 30.58
CA GLU A 233 39.33 -56.36 31.63
C GLU A 233 39.19 -57.74 32.29
N GLY A 234 37.99 -58.33 32.28
CA GLY A 234 37.73 -59.66 32.82
C GLY A 234 38.30 -60.79 31.95
N TYR A 235 38.21 -60.65 30.62
CA TYR A 235 38.73 -61.65 29.68
C TYR A 235 40.25 -61.65 29.61
N GLU A 236 40.89 -60.47 29.69
CA GLU A 236 42.36 -60.36 29.66
C GLU A 236 43.03 -61.05 30.86
N LYS A 237 42.44 -60.96 32.06
CA LYS A 237 42.98 -61.63 33.25
C LYS A 237 42.87 -63.15 33.18
N LYS A 238 41.87 -63.69 32.47
CA LYS A 238 41.67 -65.13 32.33
C LYS A 238 42.63 -65.75 31.31
N ILE A 239 42.95 -65.04 30.23
CA ILE A 239 43.91 -65.48 29.20
C ILE A 239 45.31 -65.63 29.80
N ARG A 240 45.79 -64.64 30.58
CA ARG A 240 47.14 -64.72 31.20
C ARG A 240 47.28 -65.89 32.17
N LYS A 241 46.21 -66.26 32.90
CA LYS A 241 46.24 -67.39 33.84
C LYS A 241 46.37 -68.74 33.11
N LEU A 242 45.68 -68.90 31.98
CA LEU A 242 45.75 -70.11 31.16
C LEU A 242 47.11 -70.27 30.45
N GLU A 243 47.74 -69.16 30.06
CA GLU A 243 49.09 -69.19 29.47
C GLU A 243 50.16 -69.62 30.50
N GLN A 244 50.03 -69.19 31.75
CA GLN A 244 50.93 -69.63 32.84
C GLN A 244 50.81 -71.14 33.10
N GLU A 245 49.58 -71.67 33.10
CA GLU A 245 49.29 -73.09 33.35
C GLU A 245 49.82 -73.99 32.22
N LYS A 246 49.75 -73.52 30.97
CA LYS A 246 50.34 -74.20 29.80
C LYS A 246 51.86 -74.33 29.91
N GLN A 247 52.57 -73.30 30.39
CA GLN A 247 54.02 -73.35 30.55
C GLN A 247 54.45 -74.35 31.63
N ASP A 248 53.69 -74.45 32.72
CA ASP A 248 53.98 -75.38 33.81
C ASP A 248 53.73 -76.85 33.43
N LEU A 249 52.68 -77.12 32.64
CA LEU A 249 52.42 -78.46 32.10
C LEU A 249 53.49 -78.90 31.10
N ASN A 250 53.98 -77.97 30.26
CA ASN A 250 55.01 -78.29 29.27
C ASN A 250 56.36 -78.63 29.93
N ARG A 251 56.70 -77.95 31.04
CA ARG A 251 57.87 -78.27 31.86
C ARG A 251 57.77 -79.68 32.48
N LYS A 252 56.61 -80.04 33.02
CA LYS A 252 56.36 -81.39 33.58
C LYS A 252 56.41 -82.50 32.52
N LEU A 253 55.97 -82.22 31.29
CA LEU A 253 56.04 -83.20 30.18
C LEU A 253 57.49 -83.47 29.74
N GLN A 254 58.32 -82.42 29.73
CA GLN A 254 59.72 -82.53 29.37
C GLN A 254 60.51 -83.34 30.43
N GLU A 255 60.22 -83.11 31.72
CA GLU A 255 60.78 -83.88 32.85
C GLU A 255 60.37 -85.37 32.81
N SER A 256 59.14 -85.68 32.37
CA SER A 256 58.66 -87.06 32.22
C SER A 256 59.24 -87.78 31.00
N THR A 257 59.64 -87.06 29.95
CA THR A 257 60.23 -87.66 28.74
C THR A 257 61.71 -87.98 28.97
N GLN A 258 62.40 -87.18 29.79
CA GLN A 258 63.80 -87.41 30.16
C GLN A 258 63.99 -88.64 31.05
N THR A 259 62.96 -89.07 31.79
CA THR A 259 63.00 -90.25 32.66
C THR A 259 62.76 -91.57 31.92
N MET A 260 62.13 -91.56 30.74
CA MET A 260 61.91 -92.77 29.93
C MET A 260 63.09 -93.15 29.02
N GLN A 261 64.02 -92.25 28.73
CA GLN A 261 65.17 -92.53 27.85
C GLN A 261 66.36 -93.22 28.55
N ASN A 262 66.30 -93.44 29.87
CA ASN A 262 67.41 -94.03 30.65
C ASN A 262 67.31 -95.55 30.89
N LEU A 263 66.37 -96.25 30.25
CA LEU A 263 66.17 -97.69 30.43
C LEU A 263 65.92 -98.39 29.09
N GLN A 264 67.00 -98.69 28.35
CA GLN A 264 67.10 -99.90 27.51
C GLN A 264 68.52 -100.04 26.93
N GLY A 265 69.28 -100.97 27.49
CA GLY A 265 70.56 -101.44 26.96
C GLY A 265 70.38 -102.62 25.98
N PRO A 266 71.30 -102.80 25.00
CA PRO A 266 71.11 -103.69 23.85
C PRO A 266 71.84 -105.03 24.01
N VAL A 267 71.29 -106.13 23.46
CA VAL A 267 72.08 -107.37 23.25
C VAL A 267 71.81 -107.96 21.86
N CYS A 268 72.88 -107.96 21.08
CA CYS A 268 73.20 -108.63 19.82
C CYS A 268 73.30 -110.17 20.07
N VAL A 269 73.31 -111.15 19.16
CA VAL A 269 74.13 -111.33 17.96
C VAL A 269 73.71 -112.63 17.23
N THR A 270 73.95 -112.62 15.91
CA THR A 270 74.50 -113.70 15.03
C THR A 270 73.60 -114.74 14.36
N VAL A 271 73.90 -114.91 13.07
CA VAL A 271 73.10 -115.48 12.00
C VAL A 271 73.73 -116.79 11.49
N ASN A 272 72.88 -117.71 11.05
CA ASN A 272 73.21 -118.93 10.30
C ASN A 272 73.22 -118.60 8.79
N THR A 273 74.27 -119.00 8.07
CA THR A 273 74.59 -118.62 6.67
C THR A 273 73.58 -119.04 5.58
N SER A 274 72.57 -119.87 5.92
CA SER A 274 71.40 -120.15 5.06
C SER A 274 70.29 -119.10 5.22
N ARG A 275 70.10 -118.58 6.44
CA ARG A 275 69.23 -117.42 6.70
C ARG A 275 69.82 -116.19 6.03
N ASP A 276 71.14 -116.02 5.98
CA ASP A 276 71.76 -114.85 5.33
C ASP A 276 71.40 -114.68 3.86
N LYS A 277 71.26 -115.76 3.08
CA LYS A 277 70.86 -115.67 1.66
C LYS A 277 69.38 -115.31 1.49
N GLU A 278 68.53 -115.82 2.37
CA GLU A 278 67.10 -115.52 2.41
C GLU A 278 66.85 -114.11 2.94
N ILE A 279 67.58 -113.70 3.97
CA ILE A 279 67.66 -112.33 4.49
C ILE A 279 68.16 -111.40 3.40
N LYS A 280 69.13 -111.80 2.57
CA LYS A 280 69.60 -110.96 1.45
C LYS A 280 68.52 -110.79 0.37
N LYS A 281 67.81 -111.86 0.00
CA LYS A 281 66.64 -111.77 -0.92
C LYS A 281 65.49 -110.94 -0.34
N LEU A 282 65.16 -111.15 0.93
CA LEU A 282 64.14 -110.37 1.63
C LEU A 282 64.56 -108.92 1.80
N ASN A 283 65.84 -108.63 2.03
CA ASN A 283 66.37 -107.27 2.09
C ASN A 283 66.32 -106.61 0.71
N GLU A 284 66.66 -107.33 -0.37
CA GLU A 284 66.49 -106.82 -1.74
C GLU A 284 65.01 -106.58 -2.09
N GLU A 285 64.09 -107.40 -1.60
CA GLU A 285 62.64 -107.20 -1.74
C GLU A 285 62.13 -106.02 -0.91
N ILE A 286 62.59 -105.89 0.34
CA ILE A 286 62.30 -104.76 1.23
C ILE A 286 62.82 -103.47 0.61
N GLU A 287 64.01 -103.48 -0.01
CA GLU A 287 64.56 -102.28 -0.64
C GLU A 287 63.82 -101.93 -1.94
N ARG A 288 63.38 -102.94 -2.71
CA ARG A 288 62.46 -102.73 -3.83
C ARG A 288 61.11 -102.18 -3.38
N LEU A 289 60.56 -102.66 -2.26
CA LEU A 289 59.30 -102.18 -1.70
C LEU A 289 59.43 -100.77 -1.11
N LYS A 290 60.55 -100.45 -0.44
CA LYS A 290 60.84 -99.10 0.04
C LYS A 290 60.97 -98.11 -1.11
N ASN A 291 61.69 -98.47 -2.19
CA ASN A 291 61.77 -97.60 -3.38
C ASN A 291 60.39 -97.34 -3.98
N LYS A 292 59.55 -98.38 -4.11
CA LYS A 292 58.15 -98.20 -4.53
C LYS A 292 57.35 -97.32 -3.56
N LEU A 293 57.56 -97.45 -2.25
CA LEU A 293 56.90 -96.62 -1.24
C LEU A 293 57.32 -95.14 -1.37
N THR A 294 58.61 -94.89 -1.64
CA THR A 294 59.10 -93.52 -1.88
C THR A 294 58.57 -92.93 -3.18
N ASP A 295 58.38 -93.74 -4.22
CA ASP A 295 57.79 -93.30 -5.48
C ASP A 295 56.29 -93.00 -5.32
N ILE A 296 55.56 -93.84 -4.58
CA ILE A 296 54.15 -93.58 -4.23
C ILE A 296 54.05 -92.30 -3.40
N SER A 297 54.90 -92.11 -2.40
CA SER A 297 54.90 -90.90 -1.58
C SER A 297 55.21 -89.63 -2.37
N LYS A 298 56.11 -89.70 -3.36
CA LYS A 298 56.36 -88.59 -4.30
C LYS A 298 55.15 -88.30 -5.19
N LEU A 299 54.47 -89.33 -5.69
CA LEU A 299 53.25 -89.19 -6.49
C LEU A 299 52.10 -88.62 -5.67
N GLU A 300 51.96 -89.01 -4.39
CA GLU A 300 50.98 -88.44 -3.46
C GLU A 300 51.26 -86.96 -3.18
N GLY A 301 52.53 -86.57 -3.02
CA GLY A 301 52.93 -85.16 -2.91
C GLY A 301 52.58 -84.35 -4.15
N GLN A 302 52.91 -84.86 -5.35
CA GLN A 302 52.54 -84.23 -6.62
C GLN A 302 51.02 -84.11 -6.82
N LEU A 303 50.26 -85.10 -6.36
CA LEU A 303 48.79 -85.06 -6.41
C LEU A 303 48.24 -84.01 -5.43
N ALA A 304 48.80 -83.91 -4.23
CA ALA A 304 48.42 -82.89 -3.24
C ALA A 304 48.68 -81.47 -3.77
N ASP A 305 49.85 -81.23 -4.36
CA ASP A 305 50.20 -79.95 -4.97
C ASP A 305 49.27 -79.62 -6.16
N ALA A 306 48.96 -80.61 -7.00
CA ALA A 306 48.02 -80.44 -8.11
C ALA A 306 46.57 -80.17 -7.64
N VAL A 307 46.16 -80.71 -6.49
CA VAL A 307 44.86 -80.41 -5.86
C VAL A 307 44.84 -79.00 -5.29
N ALA A 308 45.90 -78.57 -4.60
CA ALA A 308 46.03 -77.21 -4.09
C ALA A 308 45.96 -76.17 -5.22
N PHE A 309 46.70 -76.41 -6.33
CA PHE A 309 46.68 -75.54 -7.50
C PHE A 309 45.31 -75.46 -8.17
N ARG A 310 44.56 -76.57 -8.21
CA ARG A 310 43.17 -76.57 -8.69
C ARG A 310 42.25 -75.73 -7.82
N GLN A 311 42.41 -75.81 -6.49
CA GLN A 311 41.60 -75.04 -5.56
C GLN A 311 41.86 -73.53 -5.70
N GLU A 312 43.13 -73.12 -5.80
CA GLU A 312 43.49 -71.71 -6.04
C GLU A 312 42.97 -71.18 -7.38
N HIS A 313 42.97 -72.04 -8.41
CA HIS A 313 42.40 -71.71 -9.71
C HIS A 313 40.88 -71.55 -9.66
N GLU A 314 40.16 -72.41 -8.94
CA GLU A 314 38.72 -72.26 -8.71
C GLU A 314 38.38 -70.98 -7.93
N ASP A 315 39.12 -70.68 -6.86
CA ASP A 315 38.94 -69.46 -6.08
C ASP A 315 39.21 -68.19 -6.93
N SER A 316 40.21 -68.26 -7.79
CA SER A 316 40.52 -67.20 -8.76
C SER A 316 39.39 -67.00 -9.78
N ILE A 317 38.78 -68.08 -10.28
CA ILE A 317 37.60 -68.03 -11.16
C ILE A 317 36.41 -67.38 -10.44
N HIS A 318 36.16 -67.75 -9.18
CA HIS A 318 35.08 -67.15 -8.39
C HIS A 318 35.30 -65.64 -8.19
N LYS A 319 36.53 -65.22 -7.92
CA LYS A 319 36.90 -63.81 -7.80
C LYS A 319 36.72 -63.06 -9.12
N LEU A 320 37.12 -63.66 -10.25
CA LEU A 320 36.93 -63.12 -11.59
C LEU A 320 35.45 -62.92 -11.92
N LYS A 321 34.60 -63.91 -11.64
CA LYS A 321 33.13 -63.81 -11.82
C LYS A 321 32.51 -62.72 -10.95
N GLY A 322 33.01 -62.53 -9.72
CA GLY A 322 32.60 -61.45 -8.83
C GLY A 322 32.91 -60.07 -9.43
N LEU A 323 34.16 -59.88 -9.89
CA LEU A 323 34.60 -58.64 -10.54
C LEU A 323 33.85 -58.38 -11.86
N GLU A 324 33.56 -59.41 -12.65
CA GLU A 324 32.75 -59.27 -13.88
C GLU A 324 31.33 -58.77 -13.59
N LYS A 325 30.67 -59.31 -12.55
CA LYS A 325 29.36 -58.80 -12.11
C LYS A 325 29.43 -57.34 -11.70
N GLN A 326 30.44 -56.98 -10.91
CA GLN A 326 30.64 -55.61 -10.44
C GLN A 326 30.88 -54.64 -11.61
N CYS A 327 31.70 -55.04 -12.60
CA CYS A 327 31.90 -54.29 -13.84
C CYS A 327 30.61 -54.10 -14.66
N ARG A 328 29.69 -55.07 -14.67
CA ARG A 328 28.38 -54.92 -15.34
C ARG A 328 27.49 -53.90 -14.63
N VAL A 329 27.42 -53.97 -13.30
CA VAL A 329 26.63 -53.01 -12.50
C VAL A 329 27.15 -51.59 -12.70
N LEU A 330 28.47 -51.39 -12.60
CA LEU A 330 29.08 -50.08 -12.82
C LEU A 330 28.87 -49.52 -14.24
N ARG A 331 28.78 -50.40 -15.26
CA ARG A 331 28.44 -49.96 -16.62
C ARG A 331 27.00 -49.48 -16.71
N GLN A 332 26.06 -50.19 -16.10
CA GLN A 332 24.66 -49.78 -16.05
C GLN A 332 24.50 -48.44 -15.32
N GLU A 333 25.12 -48.30 -14.13
CA GLU A 333 25.10 -47.04 -13.37
C GLU A 333 25.70 -45.88 -14.17
N LYS A 334 26.79 -46.12 -14.92
CA LYS A 334 27.38 -45.10 -15.81
C LYS A 334 26.40 -44.67 -16.91
N GLU A 335 25.68 -45.61 -17.53
CA GLU A 335 24.70 -45.31 -18.58
C GLU A 335 23.50 -44.53 -18.01
N ASP A 336 23.00 -44.93 -16.84
CA ASP A 336 21.90 -44.25 -16.16
C ASP A 336 22.29 -42.83 -15.74
N LEU A 337 23.49 -42.64 -15.19
CA LEU A 337 24.03 -41.32 -14.85
C LEU A 337 24.25 -40.45 -16.09
N HIS A 338 24.71 -41.04 -17.20
CA HIS A 338 24.88 -40.31 -18.45
C HIS A 338 23.54 -39.81 -19.00
N LYS A 339 22.50 -40.64 -18.93
CA LYS A 339 21.14 -40.24 -19.33
C LYS A 339 20.62 -39.09 -18.46
N GLN A 340 20.77 -39.18 -17.14
CA GLN A 340 20.38 -38.11 -16.22
C GLN A 340 21.14 -36.80 -16.50
N LEU A 341 22.43 -36.88 -16.85
CA LEU A 341 23.23 -35.71 -17.20
C LEU A 341 22.71 -35.03 -18.48
N VAL A 342 22.36 -35.80 -19.51
CA VAL A 342 21.80 -35.26 -20.76
C VAL A 342 20.47 -34.57 -20.50
N GLU A 343 19.56 -35.22 -19.77
CA GLU A 343 18.25 -34.64 -19.42
C GLU A 343 18.40 -33.35 -18.58
N ALA A 344 19.35 -33.31 -17.64
CA ALA A 344 19.65 -32.12 -16.86
C ALA A 344 20.22 -30.99 -17.71
N SER A 345 21.09 -31.31 -18.67
CA SER A 345 21.66 -30.34 -19.62
C SER A 345 20.61 -29.73 -20.53
N GLU A 346 19.67 -30.54 -21.04
CA GLU A 346 18.56 -30.06 -21.86
C GLU A 346 17.61 -29.16 -21.07
N ARG A 347 17.28 -29.54 -19.83
CA ARG A 347 16.50 -28.70 -18.90
C ARG A 347 17.17 -27.36 -18.64
N LEU A 348 18.48 -27.35 -18.38
CA LEU A 348 19.25 -26.11 -18.17
C LEU A 348 19.20 -25.21 -19.43
N LYS A 349 19.31 -25.82 -20.62
CA LYS A 349 19.28 -25.08 -21.89
C LYS A 349 17.91 -24.45 -22.16
N MET A 350 16.82 -25.14 -21.80
CA MET A 350 15.45 -24.63 -21.87
C MET A 350 15.24 -23.46 -20.91
N GLN A 351 15.62 -23.62 -19.63
CA GLN A 351 15.55 -22.56 -18.63
C GLN A 351 16.37 -21.33 -19.02
N SER A 352 17.56 -21.53 -19.61
CA SER A 352 18.38 -20.43 -20.11
C SER A 352 17.70 -19.66 -21.25
N LYS A 353 16.91 -20.33 -22.10
CA LYS A 353 16.13 -19.68 -23.15
C LYS A 353 14.96 -18.88 -22.56
N GLU A 354 14.18 -19.49 -21.67
CA GLU A 354 13.07 -18.82 -20.98
C GLU A 354 13.53 -17.58 -20.22
N LEU A 355 14.68 -17.66 -19.53
CA LEU A 355 15.25 -16.51 -18.84
C LEU A 355 15.62 -15.36 -19.79
N ARG A 356 16.18 -15.67 -20.97
CA ARG A 356 16.49 -14.66 -21.99
C ARG A 356 15.21 -14.01 -22.53
N ASP A 357 14.19 -14.82 -22.82
CA ASP A 357 12.91 -14.33 -23.34
C ASP A 357 12.19 -13.45 -22.29
N ALA A 358 12.20 -13.86 -21.02
CA ALA A 358 11.67 -13.06 -19.91
C ALA A 358 12.45 -11.76 -19.71
N HIS A 359 13.78 -11.78 -19.81
CA HIS A 359 14.59 -10.57 -19.74
C HIS A 359 14.30 -9.62 -20.92
N GLN A 360 14.10 -10.14 -22.13
CA GLN A 360 13.73 -9.35 -23.30
C GLN A 360 12.35 -8.68 -23.09
N GLN A 361 11.37 -9.42 -22.60
CA GLN A 361 10.03 -8.89 -22.27
C GLN A 361 10.10 -7.83 -21.18
N ARG A 362 10.86 -8.06 -20.10
CA ARG A 362 11.08 -7.05 -19.05
C ARG A 362 11.67 -5.76 -19.61
N LYS A 363 12.61 -5.85 -20.56
CA LYS A 363 13.21 -4.67 -21.20
C LYS A 363 12.18 -3.86 -22.00
N LEU A 364 11.30 -4.53 -22.74
CA LEU A 364 10.22 -3.87 -23.48
C LEU A 364 9.21 -3.21 -22.53
N ALA A 365 8.79 -3.90 -21.48
CA ALA A 365 7.88 -3.35 -20.48
C ALA A 365 8.46 -2.12 -19.76
N VAL A 366 9.75 -2.13 -19.43
CA VAL A 366 10.43 -0.96 -18.83
C VAL A 366 10.47 0.21 -19.81
N GLN A 367 10.68 -0.03 -21.10
CA GLN A 367 10.65 1.02 -22.12
C GLN A 367 9.23 1.61 -22.25
N GLU A 368 8.20 0.78 -22.37
CA GLU A 368 6.79 1.23 -22.42
C GLU A 368 6.41 2.03 -21.17
N PHE A 369 6.85 1.59 -19.99
CA PHE A 369 6.63 2.31 -18.73
C PHE A 369 7.31 3.68 -18.72
N SER A 370 8.54 3.77 -19.28
CA SER A 370 9.24 5.05 -19.38
C SER A 370 8.52 6.05 -20.31
N GLU A 371 8.01 5.58 -21.45
CA GLU A 371 7.22 6.40 -22.38
C GLU A 371 5.89 6.85 -21.77
N LEU A 372 5.22 5.97 -21.03
CA LEU A 372 3.99 6.31 -20.31
C LEU A 372 4.25 7.35 -19.21
N SER A 373 5.36 7.20 -18.48
CA SER A 373 5.77 8.13 -17.42
C SER A 373 6.06 9.53 -17.96
N GLU A 374 6.72 9.62 -19.13
CA GLU A 374 6.94 10.90 -19.81
C GLU A 374 5.62 11.57 -20.20
N ARG A 375 4.69 10.82 -20.82
CA ARG A 375 3.35 11.33 -21.17
C ARG A 375 2.55 11.78 -19.95
N MET A 376 2.67 11.07 -18.83
CA MET A 376 2.05 11.47 -17.56
C MET A 376 2.65 12.78 -17.03
N GLY A 377 3.97 12.96 -17.15
CA GLY A 377 4.64 14.22 -16.84
C GLY A 377 4.11 15.40 -17.66
N ASP A 378 3.94 15.20 -18.97
CA ASP A 378 3.38 16.21 -19.87
C ASP A 378 1.93 16.57 -19.52
N LEU A 379 1.09 15.57 -19.26
CA LEU A 379 -0.31 15.77 -18.84
C LEU A 379 -0.40 16.51 -17.50
N ARG A 380 0.46 16.19 -16.53
CA ARG A 380 0.55 16.93 -15.25
C ARG A 380 0.94 18.40 -15.48
N SER A 381 1.91 18.67 -16.35
CA SER A 381 2.30 20.03 -16.72
C SER A 381 1.16 20.79 -17.40
N GLN A 382 0.43 20.15 -18.32
CA GLN A 382 -0.76 20.73 -18.96
C GLN A 382 -1.88 21.03 -17.95
N LYS A 383 -2.18 20.08 -17.05
CA LYS A 383 -3.15 20.28 -15.95
C LYS A 383 -2.77 21.50 -15.12
N GLN A 384 -1.50 21.62 -14.71
CA GLN A 384 -1.04 22.75 -13.89
C GLN A 384 -1.18 24.09 -14.63
N LYS A 385 -0.89 24.14 -15.93
CA LYS A 385 -1.08 25.34 -16.76
C LYS A 385 -2.56 25.74 -16.86
N LEU A 386 -3.44 24.78 -17.14
CA LEU A 386 -4.89 25.03 -17.23
C LEU A 386 -5.46 25.47 -15.88
N SER A 387 -5.03 24.87 -14.76
CA SER A 387 -5.46 25.30 -13.43
C SER A 387 -5.02 26.72 -13.08
N ARG A 388 -3.85 27.17 -13.56
CA ARG A 388 -3.43 28.58 -13.41
C ARG A 388 -4.34 29.51 -14.23
N GLN A 389 -4.57 29.17 -15.50
CA GLN A 389 -5.48 29.94 -16.36
C GLN A 389 -6.90 30.02 -15.80
N LEU A 390 -7.40 28.95 -15.17
CA LEU A 390 -8.71 28.96 -14.53
C LEU A 390 -8.76 29.98 -13.40
N ARG A 391 -7.75 30.03 -12.53
CA ARG A 391 -7.69 31.02 -11.44
C ARG A 391 -7.62 32.44 -11.96
N ASP A 392 -6.79 32.70 -12.98
CA ASP A 392 -6.71 34.03 -13.59
C ASP A 392 -8.08 34.48 -14.14
N LYS A 393 -8.85 33.53 -14.72
CA LYS A 393 -10.21 33.79 -15.20
C LYS A 393 -11.24 33.95 -14.09
N GLU A 394 -11.12 33.21 -13.00
CA GLU A 394 -11.95 33.39 -11.80
C GLU A 394 -11.74 34.79 -11.20
N GLU A 395 -10.48 35.25 -11.10
CA GLU A 395 -10.15 36.61 -10.64
C GLU A 395 -10.71 37.70 -11.59
N GLU A 396 -10.60 37.53 -12.91
CA GLU A 396 -11.21 38.44 -13.89
C GLU A 396 -12.74 38.53 -13.73
N VAL A 397 -13.39 37.39 -13.46
CA VAL A 397 -14.84 37.32 -13.23
C VAL A 397 -15.22 38.01 -11.92
N GLU A 398 -14.46 37.79 -10.84
CA GLU A 398 -14.69 38.44 -9.55
C GLU A 398 -14.57 39.97 -9.65
N MET A 399 -13.53 40.46 -10.33
CA MET A 399 -13.35 41.88 -10.61
C MET A 399 -14.51 42.47 -11.44
N SER A 400 -14.98 41.72 -12.43
CA SER A 400 -16.14 42.12 -13.24
C SER A 400 -17.43 42.15 -12.39
N MET A 401 -17.59 41.21 -11.47
CA MET A 401 -18.74 41.14 -10.57
C MET A 401 -18.76 42.33 -9.59
N GLN A 402 -17.61 42.70 -9.02
CA GLN A 402 -17.48 43.90 -8.18
C GLN A 402 -17.86 45.17 -8.95
N LYS A 403 -17.46 45.28 -10.22
CA LYS A 403 -17.84 46.40 -11.10
C LYS A 403 -19.35 46.45 -11.35
N ILE A 404 -19.98 45.31 -11.59
CA ILE A 404 -21.45 45.21 -11.76
C ILE A 404 -22.16 45.65 -10.48
N ASP A 405 -21.69 45.25 -9.31
CA ASP A 405 -22.32 45.64 -8.04
C ASP A 405 -22.15 47.13 -7.73
N ALA A 406 -20.99 47.72 -8.07
CA ALA A 406 -20.82 49.17 -8.01
C ALA A 406 -21.82 49.90 -8.92
N MET A 407 -21.96 49.45 -10.18
CA MET A 407 -22.95 50.02 -11.11
C MET A 407 -24.39 49.86 -10.59
N ARG A 408 -24.74 48.72 -10.00
CA ARG A 408 -26.06 48.49 -9.39
C ARG A 408 -26.34 49.46 -8.24
N GLN A 409 -25.34 49.76 -7.41
CA GLN A 409 -25.49 50.76 -6.35
C GLN A 409 -25.73 52.15 -6.91
N ASP A 410 -25.01 52.53 -7.96
CA ASP A 410 -25.17 53.84 -8.60
C ASP A 410 -26.51 53.98 -9.31
N ILE A 411 -27.01 52.91 -9.94
CA ILE A 411 -28.39 52.87 -10.49
C ILE A 411 -29.41 53.10 -9.37
N ARG A 412 -29.27 52.42 -8.21
CA ARG A 412 -30.18 52.62 -7.06
C ARG A 412 -30.15 54.06 -6.54
N LYS A 413 -28.97 54.68 -6.44
CA LYS A 413 -28.83 56.08 -6.04
C LYS A 413 -29.48 57.02 -7.06
N SER A 414 -29.22 56.80 -8.35
CA SER A 414 -29.79 57.60 -9.44
C SER A 414 -31.31 57.49 -9.46
N GLU A 415 -31.85 56.30 -9.23
CA GLU A 415 -33.29 56.08 -9.18
C GLU A 415 -33.96 56.74 -7.96
N LYS A 416 -33.28 56.78 -6.82
CA LYS A 416 -33.77 57.54 -5.65
C LYS A 416 -33.86 59.03 -5.96
N ILE A 417 -32.80 59.61 -6.54
CA ILE A 417 -32.77 61.03 -6.96
C ILE A 417 -33.86 61.30 -8.00
N ARG A 418 -34.05 60.41 -8.98
CA ARG A 418 -35.11 60.52 -9.98
C ARG A 418 -36.49 60.62 -9.32
N LYS A 419 -36.80 59.73 -8.37
CA LYS A 419 -38.07 59.75 -7.64
C LYS A 419 -38.27 61.03 -6.82
N GLU A 420 -37.22 61.55 -6.19
CA GLU A 420 -37.27 62.82 -5.46
C GLU A 420 -37.55 64.01 -6.39
N LEU A 421 -36.93 64.03 -7.58
CA LEU A 421 -37.19 65.05 -8.59
C LEU A 421 -38.60 64.95 -9.18
N GLU A 422 -39.09 63.74 -9.42
CA GLU A 422 -40.47 63.49 -9.87
C GLU A 422 -41.50 64.00 -8.86
N ALA A 423 -41.30 63.73 -7.57
CA ALA A 423 -42.17 64.24 -6.51
C ALA A 423 -42.19 65.77 -6.45
N ARG A 424 -41.01 66.43 -6.59
CA ARG A 424 -40.93 67.89 -6.66
C ARG A 424 -41.66 68.46 -7.89
N LEU A 425 -41.53 67.79 -9.03
CA LEU A 425 -42.23 68.20 -10.25
C LEU A 425 -43.75 68.11 -10.07
N GLU A 426 -44.26 67.05 -9.45
CA GLU A 426 -45.68 66.90 -9.12
C GLU A 426 -46.18 68.02 -8.19
N GLU A 427 -45.39 68.40 -7.19
CA GLU A 427 -45.71 69.50 -6.28
C GLU A 427 -45.81 70.83 -7.02
N VAL A 428 -44.82 71.15 -7.87
CA VAL A 428 -44.82 72.38 -8.68
C VAL A 428 -46.00 72.41 -9.65
N VAL A 429 -46.31 71.27 -10.30
CA VAL A 429 -47.48 71.16 -11.18
C VAL A 429 -48.78 71.36 -10.40
N ALA A 430 -48.89 70.79 -9.20
CA ALA A 430 -50.05 70.98 -8.34
C ALA A 430 -50.20 72.45 -7.91
N GLU A 431 -49.11 73.12 -7.54
CA GLU A 431 -49.12 74.55 -7.19
C GLU A 431 -49.52 75.43 -8.38
N ALA A 432 -48.93 75.21 -9.56
CA ALA A 432 -49.30 75.90 -10.78
C ALA A 432 -50.80 75.69 -11.14
N SER A 433 -51.35 74.50 -10.90
CA SER A 433 -52.78 74.23 -11.10
C SER A 433 -53.68 75.00 -10.13
N LYS A 434 -53.26 75.15 -8.87
CA LYS A 434 -53.98 75.95 -7.86
C LYS A 434 -53.93 77.44 -8.22
N GLU A 435 -52.77 77.93 -8.65
CA GLU A 435 -52.60 79.30 -9.10
C GLU A 435 -53.47 79.59 -10.33
N ARG A 436 -53.52 78.68 -11.31
CA ARG A 436 -54.41 78.81 -12.48
C ARG A 436 -55.88 78.96 -12.06
N LYS A 437 -56.36 78.10 -11.15
CA LYS A 437 -57.75 78.19 -10.64
C LYS A 437 -58.03 79.51 -9.92
N LEU A 438 -57.07 80.01 -9.14
CA LEU A 438 -57.19 81.31 -8.49
C LEU A 438 -57.24 82.45 -9.51
N ARG A 439 -56.39 82.40 -10.55
CA ARG A 439 -56.40 83.39 -11.66
C ARG A 439 -57.73 83.36 -12.41
N GLU A 440 -58.23 82.18 -12.77
CA GLU A 440 -59.55 82.01 -13.40
C GLU A 440 -60.68 82.58 -12.53
N HIS A 441 -60.67 82.28 -11.21
CA HIS A 441 -61.66 82.83 -10.28
C HIS A 441 -61.57 84.35 -10.17
N SER A 442 -60.35 84.90 -10.06
CA SER A 442 -60.11 86.35 -10.05
C SER A 442 -60.58 87.03 -11.33
N GLU A 443 -60.37 86.40 -12.50
CA GLU A 443 -60.85 86.92 -13.78
C GLU A 443 -62.38 86.90 -13.85
N THR A 444 -63.03 85.82 -13.37
CA THR A 444 -64.50 85.78 -13.30
C THR A 444 -65.06 86.84 -12.36
N PHE A 445 -64.42 87.08 -11.22
CA PHE A 445 -64.82 88.12 -10.26
C PHE A 445 -64.64 89.52 -10.86
N SER A 446 -63.52 89.78 -11.55
CA SER A 446 -63.29 91.04 -12.27
C SER A 446 -64.36 91.31 -13.33
N LYS A 447 -64.74 90.29 -14.12
CA LYS A 447 -65.82 90.41 -15.11
C LYS A 447 -67.19 90.69 -14.46
N GLN A 448 -67.47 90.09 -13.30
CA GLN A 448 -68.70 90.39 -12.55
C GLN A 448 -68.73 91.86 -12.08
N LEU A 449 -67.62 92.35 -11.54
CA LEU A 449 -67.46 93.75 -11.15
C LEU A 449 -67.63 94.72 -12.31
N GLU A 450 -67.00 94.44 -13.45
CA GLU A 450 -67.15 95.25 -14.66
C GLU A 450 -68.62 95.31 -15.12
N ASN A 451 -69.33 94.18 -15.10
CA ASN A 451 -70.75 94.13 -15.45
C ASN A 451 -71.63 94.92 -14.47
N GLU A 452 -71.37 94.84 -13.16
CA GLU A 452 -72.09 95.63 -12.14
C GLU A 452 -71.80 97.13 -12.25
N LEU A 453 -70.55 97.49 -12.51
CA LEU A 453 -70.13 98.87 -12.77
C LEU A 453 -70.86 99.44 -13.99
N GLU A 454 -70.94 98.66 -15.07
CA GLU A 454 -71.63 99.05 -16.30
C GLU A 454 -73.15 99.14 -16.08
N ALA A 455 -73.75 98.23 -15.30
CA ALA A 455 -75.16 98.30 -14.91
C ALA A 455 -75.46 99.55 -14.06
N LEU A 456 -74.59 99.90 -13.11
CA LEU A 456 -74.70 101.11 -12.30
C LEU A 456 -74.53 102.38 -13.12
N LYS A 457 -73.60 102.40 -14.10
CA LYS A 457 -73.47 103.52 -15.06
C LYS A 457 -74.73 103.68 -15.91
N GLN A 458 -75.28 102.59 -16.44
CA GLN A 458 -76.52 102.61 -17.21
C GLN A 458 -77.71 103.07 -16.36
N ALA A 459 -77.78 102.67 -15.09
CA ALA A 459 -78.78 103.16 -14.15
C ALA A 459 -78.62 104.67 -13.90
N ALA A 460 -77.40 105.16 -13.67
CA ALA A 460 -77.12 106.59 -13.48
C ALA A 460 -77.50 107.44 -14.70
N CYS A 461 -77.33 106.94 -15.93
CA CYS A 461 -77.76 107.64 -17.15
C CYS A 461 -79.29 107.74 -17.32
N ARG A 462 -80.10 106.96 -16.57
CA ARG A 462 -81.56 106.96 -16.65
C ARG A 462 -82.24 107.88 -15.62
N VAL A 463 -81.47 108.51 -14.74
CA VAL A 463 -81.98 109.37 -13.66
C VAL A 463 -82.00 110.83 -14.11
N SER A 464 -83.15 111.50 -14.04
CA SER A 464 -83.31 112.92 -14.41
C SER A 464 -83.08 113.89 -13.24
N ASP A 465 -82.88 113.40 -12.01
CA ASP A 465 -82.77 114.20 -10.79
C ASP A 465 -81.34 114.24 -10.21
N GLU A 466 -80.83 115.44 -9.96
CA GLU A 466 -79.41 115.70 -9.61
C GLU A 466 -79.01 115.19 -8.21
N LYS A 467 -80.00 114.96 -7.35
CA LYS A 467 -79.81 114.45 -5.98
C LYS A 467 -79.62 112.93 -5.95
N ASP A 468 -80.33 112.21 -6.81
CA ASP A 468 -80.24 110.76 -6.93
C ASP A 468 -78.94 110.35 -7.63
N ALA A 469 -78.49 111.13 -8.63
CA ALA A 469 -77.18 110.95 -9.26
C ALA A 469 -76.01 111.04 -8.26
N ARG A 470 -76.08 111.94 -7.26
CA ARG A 470 -75.07 112.03 -6.18
C ARG A 470 -75.12 110.83 -5.25
N GLY A 471 -76.31 110.29 -4.95
CA GLY A 471 -76.48 109.06 -4.17
C GLY A 471 -75.82 107.85 -4.85
N TYR A 472 -76.01 107.70 -6.16
CA TYR A 472 -75.37 106.65 -6.95
C TYR A 472 -73.84 106.78 -7.00
N LEU A 473 -73.32 108.00 -7.18
CA LEU A 473 -71.87 108.24 -7.20
C LEU A 473 -71.23 108.01 -5.81
N GLN A 474 -71.92 108.34 -4.72
CA GLN A 474 -71.45 108.07 -3.36
C GLN A 474 -71.42 106.56 -3.07
N ALA A 475 -72.47 105.82 -3.47
CA ALA A 475 -72.52 104.37 -3.34
C ALA A 475 -71.41 103.69 -4.17
N LEU A 476 -71.13 104.19 -5.37
CA LEU A 476 -70.04 103.73 -6.21
C LEU A 476 -68.67 103.96 -5.54
N ALA A 477 -68.44 105.13 -4.96
CA ALA A 477 -67.19 105.45 -4.27
C ALA A 477 -66.98 104.58 -3.01
N SER A 478 -68.02 104.38 -2.19
CA SER A 478 -67.94 103.48 -1.02
C SER A 478 -67.65 102.04 -1.43
N LYS A 479 -68.33 101.54 -2.49
CA LYS A 479 -68.11 100.19 -2.99
C LYS A 479 -66.71 100.00 -3.57
N MET A 480 -66.19 100.97 -4.32
CA MET A 480 -64.79 100.97 -4.79
C MET A 480 -63.77 100.98 -3.64
N THR A 481 -64.12 101.58 -2.50
CA THR A 481 -63.22 101.63 -1.33
C THR A 481 -63.18 100.29 -0.59
N GLU A 482 -64.34 99.65 -0.36
CA GLU A 482 -64.41 98.28 0.18
C GLU A 482 -63.72 97.26 -0.72
N GLU A 483 -63.82 97.42 -2.04
CA GLU A 483 -63.18 96.53 -3.02
C GLU A 483 -61.65 96.69 -3.05
N LEU A 484 -61.12 97.91 -2.91
CA LEU A 484 -59.68 98.15 -2.79
C LEU A 484 -59.11 97.54 -1.49
N GLU A 485 -59.88 97.55 -0.40
CA GLU A 485 -59.49 96.88 0.85
C GLU A 485 -59.55 95.36 0.73
N SER A 486 -60.57 94.81 0.05
CA SER A 486 -60.68 93.38 -0.26
C SER A 486 -59.52 92.89 -1.15
N LEU A 487 -59.17 93.63 -2.20
CA LEU A 487 -58.01 93.34 -3.06
C LEU A 487 -56.69 93.43 -2.30
N ARG A 488 -56.55 94.39 -1.38
CA ARG A 488 -55.39 94.45 -0.47
C ARG A 488 -55.29 93.23 0.44
N SER A 489 -56.42 92.73 0.94
CA SER A 489 -56.47 91.54 1.80
C SER A 489 -56.14 90.24 1.05
N SER A 490 -56.40 90.20 -0.25
CA SER A 490 -56.22 89.00 -1.10
C SER A 490 -54.76 88.68 -1.47
N SER A 491 -53.80 89.57 -1.18
CA SER A 491 -52.34 89.34 -1.35
C SER A 491 -51.88 88.90 -2.75
N LEU A 492 -52.72 89.06 -3.79
CA LEU A 492 -52.50 88.52 -5.14
C LEU A 492 -51.25 89.11 -5.82
N GLY A 493 -50.97 90.40 -5.64
CA GLY A 493 -49.82 91.07 -6.29
C GLY A 493 -48.45 90.76 -5.66
N SER A 494 -48.40 90.51 -4.36
CA SER A 494 -47.13 90.18 -3.68
C SER A 494 -46.78 88.71 -3.86
N ARG A 495 -47.78 87.82 -3.89
CA ARG A 495 -47.58 86.37 -4.10
C ARG A 495 -47.19 86.02 -5.53
N THR A 496 -47.62 86.78 -6.53
CA THR A 496 -47.26 86.54 -7.94
C THR A 496 -45.81 86.93 -8.25
N LEU A 497 -45.31 88.04 -7.70
CA LEU A 497 -43.89 88.40 -7.84
C LEU A 497 -42.98 87.41 -7.10
N GLU A 498 -43.41 86.92 -5.93
CA GLU A 498 -42.68 85.92 -5.15
C GLU A 498 -42.73 84.53 -5.80
N SER A 499 -43.85 84.15 -6.44
CA SER A 499 -43.95 82.90 -7.22
C SER A 499 -43.16 82.96 -8.52
N GLU A 500 -43.12 84.11 -9.21
CA GLU A 500 -42.28 84.32 -10.39
C GLU A 500 -40.78 84.30 -10.06
N ALA A 501 -40.38 84.84 -8.90
CA ALA A 501 -39.00 84.75 -8.43
C ALA A 501 -38.58 83.31 -8.12
N LYS A 502 -39.42 82.55 -7.39
CA LYS A 502 -39.17 81.13 -7.09
C LYS A 502 -39.15 80.26 -8.35
N ASN A 503 -40.03 80.51 -9.31
CA ASN A 503 -40.04 79.79 -10.59
C ASN A 503 -38.76 80.05 -11.40
N ARG A 504 -38.17 81.26 -11.30
CA ARG A 504 -36.90 81.59 -11.95
C ARG A 504 -35.72 80.85 -11.30
N GLU A 505 -35.70 80.79 -9.97
CA GLU A 505 -34.68 80.06 -9.20
C GLU A 505 -34.74 78.55 -9.49
N LEU A 506 -35.94 77.95 -9.53
CA LEU A 506 -36.16 76.56 -9.93
C LEU A 506 -35.69 76.26 -11.36
N LEU A 507 -35.88 77.20 -12.29
CA LEU A 507 -35.43 77.04 -13.68
C LEU A 507 -33.89 77.03 -13.78
N GLU A 508 -33.23 77.91 -13.04
CA GLU A 508 -31.76 77.97 -12.95
C GLU A 508 -31.18 76.71 -12.31
N GLU A 509 -31.80 76.18 -11.25
CA GLU A 509 -31.41 74.90 -10.65
C GLU A 509 -31.57 73.72 -11.62
N MET A 510 -32.66 73.68 -12.39
CA MET A 510 -32.90 72.66 -13.42
C MET A 510 -31.86 72.71 -14.54
N GLU A 511 -31.49 73.90 -15.03
CA GLU A 511 -30.42 74.04 -16.03
C GLU A 511 -29.06 73.64 -15.49
N ALA A 512 -28.74 73.98 -14.24
CA ALA A 512 -27.49 73.59 -13.59
C ALA A 512 -27.39 72.06 -13.41
N LEU A 513 -28.48 71.40 -13.03
CA LEU A 513 -28.56 69.94 -12.91
C LEU A 513 -28.45 69.25 -14.28
N LYS A 514 -29.12 69.79 -15.31
CA LYS A 514 -29.01 69.27 -16.68
C LYS A 514 -27.58 69.33 -17.19
N LYS A 515 -26.88 70.45 -16.96
CA LYS A 515 -25.48 70.62 -17.37
C LYS A 515 -24.53 69.63 -16.66
N LYS A 516 -24.75 69.37 -15.36
CA LYS A 516 -24.00 68.35 -14.61
C LYS A 516 -24.26 66.93 -15.14
N LEU A 517 -25.49 66.63 -15.57
CA LEU A 517 -25.83 65.32 -16.16
C LEU A 517 -25.16 65.13 -17.52
N GLU A 518 -25.16 66.18 -18.37
CA GLU A 518 -24.51 66.17 -19.68
C GLU A 518 -22.98 66.07 -19.57
N GLU A 519 -22.36 66.75 -18.60
CA GLU A 519 -20.91 66.61 -18.32
C GLU A 519 -20.56 65.19 -17.86
N LYS A 520 -21.39 64.58 -17.00
CA LYS A 520 -21.17 63.20 -16.52
C LYS A 520 -21.28 62.17 -17.64
N TYR A 521 -22.21 62.35 -18.58
CA TYR A 521 -22.34 61.50 -19.77
C TYR A 521 -21.18 61.67 -20.76
N ARG A 522 -20.63 62.90 -20.89
CA ARG A 522 -19.43 63.14 -21.72
C ARG A 522 -18.20 62.43 -21.16
N THR A 523 -18.02 62.40 -19.85
CA THR A 523 -16.88 61.72 -19.22
C THR A 523 -16.95 60.19 -19.32
N ASP A 524 -18.15 59.60 -19.37
CA ASP A 524 -18.32 58.14 -19.53
C ASP A 524 -18.17 57.66 -20.99
N SER A 525 -18.28 58.56 -21.97
CA SER A 525 -18.10 58.24 -23.39
C SER A 525 -16.66 57.88 -23.81
N GLY A 526 -15.70 57.90 -22.87
CA GLY A 526 -14.32 57.48 -23.07
C GLY A 526 -14.07 55.97 -23.00
N LEU A 527 -15.04 55.16 -22.58
CA LEU A 527 -14.95 53.70 -22.63
C LEU A 527 -15.35 53.21 -24.02
N LYS A 528 -14.41 53.23 -24.96
CA LYS A 528 -14.50 52.34 -26.12
C LYS A 528 -14.55 50.91 -25.58
N LEU A 529 -15.69 50.24 -25.73
CA LEU A 529 -15.74 48.78 -25.66
C LEU A 529 -14.72 48.25 -26.67
N PRO A 530 -13.71 47.46 -26.26
CA PRO A 530 -13.03 46.59 -27.20
C PRO A 530 -14.06 45.59 -27.74
N ASP A 531 -13.95 45.27 -29.02
CA ASP A 531 -14.88 44.50 -29.85
C ASP A 531 -15.36 43.19 -29.21
N PHE A 532 -16.38 43.28 -28.36
CA PHE A 532 -17.08 42.13 -27.77
C PHE A 532 -18.19 41.60 -28.68
N GLN A 533 -18.39 42.18 -29.86
CA GLN A 533 -19.41 41.77 -30.82
C GLN A 533 -18.99 40.57 -31.67
N ASP A 534 -17.70 40.33 -31.90
CA ASP A 534 -17.26 39.21 -32.73
C ASP A 534 -17.23 37.87 -31.97
N SER A 535 -16.92 37.86 -30.68
CA SER A 535 -16.74 36.60 -29.91
C SER A 535 -18.06 35.94 -29.47
N ILE A 536 -19.10 36.72 -29.16
CA ILE A 536 -20.39 36.17 -28.71
C ILE A 536 -21.19 35.59 -29.88
N PHE A 537 -21.14 36.22 -31.06
CA PHE A 537 -21.87 35.72 -32.22
C PHE A 537 -21.16 34.53 -32.91
N GLU A 538 -19.84 34.38 -32.79
CA GLU A 538 -19.16 33.13 -33.18
C GLU A 538 -19.56 31.94 -32.30
N TYR A 539 -19.78 32.15 -31.00
CA TYR A 539 -20.24 31.11 -30.09
C TYR A 539 -21.66 30.62 -30.42
N PHE A 540 -22.55 31.53 -30.86
CA PHE A 540 -23.94 31.21 -31.20
C PHE A 540 -24.20 30.86 -32.67
N ASN A 541 -23.28 31.18 -33.60
CA ASN A 541 -23.40 30.82 -35.03
C ASN A 541 -22.61 29.56 -35.43
N THR A 542 -22.07 28.80 -34.47
CA THR A 542 -21.63 27.44 -34.76
C THR A 542 -22.86 26.55 -34.97
N SER A 543 -23.02 26.11 -36.22
CA SER A 543 -24.13 25.28 -36.71
C SER A 543 -24.41 24.08 -35.78
N PRO A 544 -25.68 23.76 -35.47
CA PRO A 544 -26.02 22.51 -34.82
C PRO A 544 -26.03 21.40 -35.88
N LEU A 545 -24.85 20.86 -36.23
CA LEU A 545 -24.76 19.64 -37.01
C LEU A 545 -24.37 18.45 -36.12
N ALA A 546 -25.32 17.52 -36.09
CA ALA A 546 -25.35 16.30 -35.32
C ALA A 546 -24.47 15.18 -35.89
N ARG A 547 -24.27 14.16 -35.03
CA ARG A 547 -24.04 12.72 -35.30
C ARG A 547 -22.67 12.30 -35.85
N ASP A 548 -21.87 11.66 -34.99
CA ASP A 548 -21.60 10.22 -35.16
C ASP A 548 -21.17 9.53 -33.84
N LEU A 549 -22.16 9.08 -33.06
CA LEU A 549 -22.00 7.99 -32.09
C LEU A 549 -22.97 6.89 -32.52
N THR A 550 -22.69 6.26 -33.65
CA THR A 550 -23.33 5.00 -34.01
C THR A 550 -22.58 3.85 -33.34
N PHE A 551 -23.16 3.35 -32.24
CA PHE A 551 -22.94 1.98 -31.79
C PHE A 551 -23.42 1.03 -32.90
N ARG A 552 -22.50 0.57 -33.76
CA ARG A 552 -22.76 -0.59 -34.61
C ARG A 552 -22.49 -1.85 -33.79
N VAL A 553 -23.58 -2.44 -33.32
CA VAL A 553 -23.64 -3.84 -32.90
C VAL A 553 -23.20 -4.72 -34.09
N ASN A 554 -22.02 -5.32 -33.98
CA ASN A 554 -21.50 -6.29 -34.95
C ASN A 554 -22.09 -7.67 -34.66
N LEU A 555 -23.36 -7.86 -35.04
CA LEU A 555 -24.02 -9.16 -35.14
C LEU A 555 -24.02 -9.57 -36.62
N LYS A 556 -22.97 -10.29 -37.04
CA LYS A 556 -22.94 -11.36 -38.07
C LYS A 556 -21.53 -11.57 -38.64
N ARG A 557 -20.81 -12.53 -38.05
CA ARG A 557 -19.87 -13.40 -38.78
C ARG A 557 -20.04 -14.84 -38.28
N LEU A 558 -21.20 -15.39 -38.65
CA LEU A 558 -21.48 -16.81 -38.73
C LEU A 558 -22.02 -17.03 -40.15
N ALA A 559 -21.47 -18.02 -40.85
CA ALA A 559 -21.64 -18.39 -42.26
C ALA A 559 -20.68 -17.73 -43.28
N LYS A 560 -19.43 -18.21 -43.31
CA LYS A 560 -18.96 -19.08 -44.41
C LYS A 560 -17.66 -19.78 -44.02
#